data_AF-A0A780DPR7-F1
#
_entry.id   AF-A0A780DPR7-F1
#
_cell.length_a   1.000
_cell.length_b   1.000
_cell.length_c   1.000
_cell.angle_alpha   90.00
_cell.angle_beta   90.00
_cell.angle_gamma   90.00
#
_symmetry.space_group_name_H-M   'P 1'
#
loop_
_entity.id
_entity.type
_entity.pdbx_description
1 polymer ?
#
loop_
_entity_poly.entity_id
_entity_poly.type
_entity_poly.pdbx_seq_one_letter_code
_entity_poly.pdbx_strand_id
1 'polypeptide(L)'
;MKNSKAFYRSALATAIVMALSAPAFAADNAVSTTPVTLDKDKTTLEQDVVISGTTQITAATINAKDKDLNVTLGGHDITATSTVDQGFVEGVKVSGDKNVVINATGSTITAQGEGTYVRTAMVIDSTGDVVVNGGNFVAKNEKSSATGISLE
;
A
#
# COMPACT_ATOMS: atom_id res chain seq x y z
N MET A 1 -73.67 -15.44 36.38
CA MET A 1 -73.36 -14.85 35.05
C MET A 1 -72.03 -14.09 35.13
N LYS A 2 -71.22 -14.20 34.06
CA LYS A 2 -69.86 -13.63 33.80
C LYS A 2 -68.68 -14.39 34.44
N ASN A 3 -68.19 -15.50 33.86
CA ASN A 3 -67.26 -15.68 32.72
C ASN A 3 -65.90 -14.95 32.82
N SER A 4 -64.81 -15.71 33.02
CA SER A 4 -63.66 -15.71 32.10
C SER A 4 -62.72 -16.90 32.38
N LYS A 5 -62.38 -17.61 31.30
CA LYS A 5 -61.64 -18.87 31.23
C LYS A 5 -60.17 -18.72 31.65
N ALA A 6 -59.69 -19.56 32.57
CA ALA A 6 -58.25 -19.77 32.77
C ALA A 6 -57.76 -20.79 31.74
N PHE A 7 -57.17 -20.32 30.65
CA PHE A 7 -56.52 -21.18 29.66
C PHE A 7 -55.19 -21.67 30.22
N TYR A 8 -55.16 -22.94 30.65
CA TYR A 8 -53.90 -23.69 30.73
C TYR A 8 -53.42 -23.95 29.30
N ARG A 9 -52.32 -23.30 28.89
CA ARG A 9 -51.57 -23.67 27.69
C ARG A 9 -50.09 -23.71 28.04
N SER A 10 -49.57 -24.93 27.98
CA SER A 10 -48.18 -25.35 28.08
C SER A 10 -47.17 -24.33 27.56
N ALA A 11 -46.17 -24.01 28.38
CA ALA A 11 -44.97 -23.32 27.95
C ALA A 11 -44.21 -24.19 26.94
N LEU A 12 -44.39 -23.91 25.64
CA LEU A 12 -43.43 -24.35 24.63
C LEU A 12 -42.24 -23.39 24.71
N ALA A 13 -41.18 -23.80 25.39
CA ALA A 13 -39.90 -23.12 25.35
C ALA A 13 -39.22 -23.45 24.02
N THR A 14 -39.44 -22.63 22.99
CA THR A 14 -38.65 -22.68 21.76
C THR A 14 -37.30 -22.04 22.05
N ALA A 15 -36.29 -22.87 22.29
CA ALA A 15 -34.90 -22.43 22.30
C ALA A 15 -34.45 -22.20 20.85
N ILE A 16 -34.46 -20.95 20.39
CA ILE A 16 -33.79 -20.56 19.17
C ILE A 16 -32.30 -20.46 19.50
N VAL A 17 -31.54 -21.51 19.21
CA VAL A 17 -30.07 -21.41 19.15
C VAL A 17 -29.76 -20.55 17.93
N MET A 18 -29.50 -19.26 18.15
CA MET A 18 -28.84 -18.43 17.15
C MET A 18 -27.41 -18.96 17.04
N ALA A 19 -27.16 -19.81 16.05
CA ALA A 19 -25.81 -20.01 15.55
C ALA A 19 -25.38 -18.66 14.96
N LEU A 20 -24.74 -17.83 15.79
CA LEU A 20 -24.00 -16.67 15.33
C LEU A 20 -22.74 -17.21 14.64
N SER A 21 -22.91 -17.76 13.43
CA SER A 21 -21.79 -17.91 12.52
C SER A 21 -21.38 -16.49 12.16
N ALA A 22 -20.41 -15.95 12.91
CA ALA A 22 -19.72 -14.75 12.50
C ALA A 22 -19.29 -14.99 11.04
N PRO A 23 -19.65 -14.10 10.09
CA PRO A 23 -18.97 -14.15 8.81
C PRO A 23 -17.50 -14.04 9.16
N ALA A 24 -16.69 -15.00 8.71
CA ALA A 24 -15.27 -14.78 8.65
C ALA A 24 -15.10 -13.60 7.70
N PHE A 25 -15.00 -12.39 8.28
CA PHE A 25 -14.50 -11.23 7.57
C PHE A 25 -13.12 -11.65 7.09
N ALA A 26 -13.02 -12.06 5.82
CA ALA A 26 -11.74 -12.00 5.14
C ALA A 26 -11.23 -10.59 5.40
N ALA A 27 -10.06 -10.47 6.04
CA ALA A 27 -9.43 -9.17 6.18
C ALA A 27 -9.34 -8.62 4.76
N ASP A 28 -10.11 -7.58 4.49
CA ASP A 28 -10.09 -6.86 3.24
C ASP A 28 -8.75 -6.12 3.22
N ASN A 29 -7.70 -6.82 2.80
CA ASN A 29 -6.34 -6.30 2.68
C ASN A 29 -6.23 -5.41 1.43
N ALA A 30 -7.26 -4.63 1.12
CA ALA A 30 -7.30 -3.73 -0.03
C ALA A 30 -6.12 -2.75 -0.08
N VAL A 31 -5.50 -2.44 1.08
CA VAL A 31 -4.38 -1.52 1.21
C VAL A 31 -3.31 -2.09 2.16
N SER A 32 -2.05 -2.05 1.74
CA SER A 32 -0.88 -2.37 2.57
C SER A 32 -0.44 -1.14 3.34
N THR A 33 -0.27 -1.27 4.65
CA THR A 33 0.31 -0.23 5.51
C THR A 33 1.78 -0.49 5.87
N THR A 34 2.36 -1.54 5.30
CA THR A 34 3.77 -1.92 5.46
C THR A 34 4.51 -1.77 4.14
N PRO A 35 5.84 -1.51 4.17
CA PRO A 35 6.65 -1.50 2.97
C PRO A 35 6.55 -2.80 2.17
N VAL A 36 6.56 -2.69 0.85
CA VAL A 36 6.51 -3.85 -0.06
C VAL A 36 7.81 -3.95 -0.83
N THR A 37 8.32 -5.18 -0.98
CA THR A 37 9.44 -5.48 -1.87
C THR A 37 8.93 -6.21 -3.11
N LEU A 38 9.40 -5.78 -4.27
CA LEU A 38 9.21 -6.43 -5.56
C LEU A 38 10.58 -6.87 -6.09
N ASP A 39 10.69 -8.13 -6.46
CA ASP A 39 11.94 -8.78 -6.83
C ASP A 39 11.69 -9.97 -7.79
N LYS A 40 12.64 -10.89 -7.91
CA LYS A 40 12.54 -12.07 -8.78
C LYS A 40 11.39 -13.01 -8.42
N ASP A 41 10.94 -13.01 -7.17
CA ASP A 41 9.92 -13.91 -6.63
C ASP A 41 8.54 -13.22 -6.63
N LYS A 42 8.51 -11.89 -6.51
CA LYS A 42 7.29 -11.08 -6.57
C LYS A 42 7.46 -9.87 -7.49
N THR A 43 6.93 -9.94 -8.70
CA THR A 43 7.01 -8.84 -9.68
C THR A 43 5.75 -7.98 -9.78
N THR A 44 4.68 -8.36 -9.08
CA THR A 44 3.38 -7.68 -9.16
C THR A 44 3.01 -7.09 -7.82
N LEU A 45 2.57 -5.83 -7.84
CA LEU A 45 1.92 -5.20 -6.69
C LEU A 45 0.44 -5.59 -6.70
N GLU A 46 -0.05 -6.13 -5.59
CA GLU A 46 -1.38 -6.74 -5.49
C GLU A 46 -2.42 -5.84 -4.81
N GLN A 47 -1.98 -4.70 -4.28
CA GLN A 47 -2.79 -3.79 -3.47
C GLN A 47 -2.09 -2.44 -3.36
N ASP A 48 -2.85 -1.39 -3.06
CA ASP A 48 -2.30 -0.07 -2.80
C ASP A 48 -1.35 -0.11 -1.59
N VAL A 49 -0.35 0.76 -1.57
CA VAL A 49 0.60 0.88 -0.46
C VAL A 49 0.48 2.27 0.11
N VAL A 50 0.09 2.39 1.38
CA VAL A 50 -0.06 3.67 2.06
C VAL A 50 0.68 3.62 3.39
N ILE A 51 1.80 4.32 3.46
CA ILE A 51 2.63 4.39 4.67
C ILE A 51 2.67 5.84 5.15
N SER A 52 2.30 6.03 6.40
CA SER A 52 2.35 7.31 7.09
C SER A 52 3.16 7.22 8.37
N GLY A 53 3.99 8.22 8.67
CA GLY A 53 4.75 8.22 9.92
C GLY A 53 5.50 9.52 10.19
N THR A 54 6.42 9.44 11.15
CA THR A 54 7.30 10.56 11.57
C THR A 54 8.78 10.24 11.38
N THR A 55 9.09 9.09 10.76
CA THR A 55 10.43 8.58 10.48
C THR A 55 10.69 8.55 8.98
N GLN A 56 11.89 8.16 8.55
CA GLN A 56 12.14 7.89 7.13
C GLN A 56 11.20 6.79 6.61
N ILE A 57 10.84 6.86 5.32
CA ILE A 57 9.96 5.89 4.66
C ILE A 57 10.49 5.60 3.27
N THR A 58 10.49 4.32 2.90
CA THR A 58 10.49 3.86 1.50
C THR A 58 9.28 2.93 1.38
N ALA A 59 8.26 3.34 0.62
CA ALA A 59 6.99 2.60 0.58
C ALA A 59 7.08 1.31 -0.24
N ALA A 60 7.78 1.35 -1.37
CA ALA A 60 8.06 0.17 -2.16
C ALA A 60 9.53 0.11 -2.59
N THR A 61 10.09 -1.09 -2.59
CA THR A 61 11.45 -1.36 -3.07
C THR A 61 11.40 -2.33 -4.24
N ILE A 62 11.99 -1.97 -5.37
CA ILE A 62 12.21 -2.86 -6.51
C ILE A 62 13.69 -3.28 -6.48
N ASN A 63 13.96 -4.56 -6.29
CA ASN A 63 15.31 -5.09 -6.11
C ASN A 63 15.71 -6.04 -7.26
N ALA A 64 16.42 -5.51 -8.24
CA ALA A 64 16.85 -6.20 -9.44
C ALA A 64 18.31 -6.66 -9.35
N LYS A 65 18.58 -7.62 -8.46
CA LYS A 65 19.94 -8.19 -8.27
C LYS A 65 20.16 -9.51 -9.02
N ASP A 66 19.12 -10.33 -9.12
CA ASP A 66 19.27 -11.71 -9.58
C ASP A 66 19.12 -11.86 -11.10
N LYS A 67 18.16 -11.13 -11.69
CA LYS A 67 17.84 -11.14 -13.13
C LYS A 67 17.14 -9.83 -13.51
N ASP A 68 17.01 -9.60 -14.80
CA ASP A 68 16.16 -8.54 -15.32
C ASP A 68 14.71 -8.73 -14.84
N LEU A 69 14.08 -7.62 -14.43
CA LEU A 69 12.72 -7.62 -13.88
C LEU A 69 11.74 -6.91 -14.78
N ASN A 70 10.53 -7.45 -14.87
CA ASN A 70 9.37 -6.79 -15.47
C ASN A 70 8.29 -6.64 -14.39
N VAL A 71 8.26 -5.47 -13.76
CA VAL A 71 7.39 -5.16 -12.63
C VAL A 71 6.06 -4.60 -13.10
N THR A 72 4.96 -4.97 -12.44
CA THR A 72 3.62 -4.46 -12.73
C THR A 72 2.99 -3.87 -11.48
N LEU A 73 2.62 -2.60 -11.52
CA LEU A 73 1.90 -1.95 -10.41
C LEU A 73 0.39 -2.16 -10.45
N GLY A 74 -0.16 -2.63 -11.56
CA GLY A 74 -1.57 -3.05 -11.65
C GLY A 74 -2.60 -1.91 -11.51
N GLY A 75 -2.17 -0.65 -11.61
CA GLY A 75 -3.02 0.50 -11.31
C GLY A 75 -3.13 0.82 -9.82
N HIS A 76 -2.40 0.10 -8.96
CA HIS A 76 -2.34 0.38 -7.53
C HIS A 76 -1.51 1.62 -7.24
N ASP A 77 -1.94 2.39 -6.26
CA ASP A 77 -1.27 3.60 -5.82
C ASP A 77 -0.24 3.29 -4.72
N ILE A 78 0.86 4.05 -4.71
CA ILE A 78 1.91 3.97 -3.69
C ILE A 78 2.05 5.34 -3.07
N THR A 79 1.87 5.45 -1.76
CA THR A 79 1.92 6.71 -1.01
C THR A 79 2.81 6.58 0.21
N ALA A 80 3.89 7.36 0.23
CA ALA A 80 4.74 7.60 1.39
C ALA A 80 4.47 9.01 1.93
N THR A 81 4.00 9.11 3.18
CA THR A 81 3.78 10.40 3.86
C THR A 81 4.57 10.45 5.17
N SER A 82 5.46 11.42 5.34
CA SER A 82 6.16 11.58 6.62
C SER A 82 6.47 13.02 6.97
N THR A 83 6.41 13.33 8.26
CA THR A 83 6.85 14.61 8.85
C THR A 83 8.28 14.56 9.39
N VAL A 84 9.08 13.57 8.96
CA VAL A 84 10.49 13.44 9.35
C VAL A 84 11.29 14.66 8.88
N ASP A 85 11.92 15.39 9.80
CA ASP A 85 12.62 16.62 9.42
C ASP A 85 13.94 16.34 8.68
N GLN A 86 14.77 15.45 9.23
CA GLN A 86 16.03 15.00 8.65
C GLN A 86 15.96 13.50 8.31
N GLY A 87 15.43 13.19 7.13
CA GLY A 87 15.30 11.83 6.64
C GLY A 87 14.58 11.81 5.29
N PHE A 88 14.85 10.78 4.50
CA PHE A 88 14.25 10.62 3.19
C PHE A 88 12.82 10.07 3.29
N VAL A 89 11.99 10.49 2.34
CA VAL A 89 10.66 9.94 2.13
C VAL A 89 10.56 9.60 0.66
N GLU A 90 10.43 8.32 0.39
CA GLU A 90 10.51 7.72 -0.93
C GLU A 90 9.25 6.93 -1.22
N GLY A 91 8.62 7.18 -2.36
CA GLY A 91 7.51 6.35 -2.82
C GLY A 91 8.03 4.99 -3.26
N VAL A 92 8.87 4.98 -4.30
CA VAL A 92 9.54 3.79 -4.82
C VAL A 92 11.05 3.97 -4.80
N LYS A 93 11.78 2.93 -4.41
CA LYS A 93 13.22 2.83 -4.59
C LYS A 93 13.57 1.67 -5.52
N VAL A 94 14.35 1.92 -6.57
CA VAL A 94 14.81 0.92 -7.53
C VAL A 94 16.30 0.70 -7.34
N SER A 95 16.67 -0.52 -6.95
CA SER A 95 18.04 -0.91 -6.61
C SER A 95 18.47 -2.18 -7.34
N GLY A 96 19.77 -2.42 -7.39
CA GLY A 96 20.37 -3.61 -8.01
C GLY A 96 21.18 -3.28 -9.25
N ASP A 97 21.62 -4.31 -9.97
CA ASP A 97 22.53 -4.19 -11.12
C ASP A 97 21.94 -4.77 -12.42
N LYS A 98 20.67 -5.20 -12.40
CA LYS A 98 19.95 -5.74 -13.55
C LYS A 98 18.92 -4.75 -14.07
N ASN A 99 18.48 -4.98 -15.31
CA ASN A 99 17.55 -4.09 -15.97
C ASN A 99 16.14 -4.26 -15.38
N VAL A 100 15.39 -3.16 -15.35
CA VAL A 100 14.02 -3.13 -14.82
C VAL A 100 13.10 -2.45 -15.81
N VAL A 101 11.98 -3.10 -16.11
CA VAL A 101 10.82 -2.47 -16.74
C VAL A 101 9.74 -2.31 -15.69
N ILE A 102 9.25 -1.09 -15.47
CA ILE A 102 8.20 -0.76 -14.51
C ILE A 102 6.94 -0.37 -15.28
N ASN A 103 5.92 -1.23 -15.22
CA ASN A 103 4.62 -0.96 -15.82
C ASN A 103 3.72 -0.31 -14.78
N ALA A 104 3.68 1.03 -14.81
CA ALA A 104 3.00 1.88 -13.83
C ALA A 104 1.73 2.55 -14.39
N THR A 105 1.24 2.10 -15.55
CA THR A 105 0.03 2.70 -16.16
C THR A 105 -1.16 2.58 -15.21
N GLY A 106 -1.83 3.72 -14.96
CA GLY A 106 -2.95 3.81 -14.02
C GLY A 106 -2.55 4.01 -12.55
N SER A 107 -1.26 3.90 -12.22
CA SER A 107 -0.75 4.08 -10.85
C SER A 107 -0.23 5.48 -10.59
N THR A 108 -0.42 5.96 -9.36
CA THR A 108 0.21 7.16 -8.82
C THR A 108 1.20 6.79 -7.72
N ILE A 109 2.44 7.25 -7.86
CA ILE A 109 3.51 7.12 -6.88
C ILE A 109 3.70 8.47 -6.21
N THR A 110 3.46 8.54 -4.90
CA THR A 110 3.48 9.76 -4.12
C THR A 110 4.51 9.69 -2.99
N ALA A 111 5.34 10.71 -2.87
CA ALA A 111 6.15 10.99 -1.68
C ALA A 111 5.85 12.39 -1.17
N GLN A 112 5.39 12.51 0.09
CA GLN A 112 4.95 13.79 0.61
C GLN A 112 5.17 13.98 2.11
N GLY A 113 4.93 15.21 2.55
CA GLY A 113 5.00 15.63 3.95
C GLY A 113 6.12 16.63 4.19
N GLU A 114 5.93 17.51 5.16
CA GLU A 114 6.86 18.59 5.45
C GLU A 114 8.14 18.06 6.10
N GLY A 115 9.28 18.58 5.65
CA GLY A 115 10.56 18.40 6.34
C GLY A 115 11.70 19.03 5.56
N THR A 116 12.85 19.11 6.21
CA THR A 116 14.02 19.80 5.64
C THR A 116 14.67 19.01 4.50
N TYR A 117 14.59 17.68 4.55
CA TYR A 117 15.12 16.79 3.50
C TYR A 117 14.15 16.65 2.32
N VAL A 118 14.66 16.19 1.17
CA VAL A 118 13.86 16.00 -0.04
C VAL A 118 12.79 14.91 0.14
N ARG A 119 11.67 15.04 -0.59
CA ARG A 119 10.67 13.99 -0.81
C ARG A 119 10.78 13.53 -2.24
N THR A 120 10.97 12.24 -2.48
CA THR A 120 11.24 11.73 -3.83
C THR A 120 10.22 10.67 -4.20
N ALA A 121 9.44 10.88 -5.27
CA ALA A 121 8.44 9.87 -5.65
C ALA A 121 9.11 8.56 -6.08
N MET A 122 10.19 8.63 -6.87
CA MET A 122 11.02 7.48 -7.23
C MET A 122 12.52 7.79 -7.14
N VAL A 123 13.26 6.96 -6.43
CA VAL A 123 14.73 6.97 -6.38
C VAL A 123 15.26 5.78 -7.17
N ILE A 124 16.23 6.00 -8.04
CA ILE A 124 16.92 4.95 -8.79
C ILE A 124 18.40 5.02 -8.40
N ASP A 125 18.84 4.06 -7.59
CA ASP A 125 20.25 3.80 -7.29
C ASP A 125 20.76 2.51 -7.97
N SER A 126 19.93 1.95 -8.87
CA SER A 126 20.28 0.81 -9.69
C SER A 126 21.27 1.20 -10.79
N THR A 127 22.25 0.33 -11.05
CA THR A 127 23.19 0.52 -12.17
C THR A 127 22.71 -0.09 -13.48
N GLY A 128 21.57 -0.81 -13.47
CA GLY A 128 20.94 -1.35 -14.67
C GLY A 128 20.02 -0.33 -15.35
N ASP A 129 19.58 -0.64 -16.56
CA ASP A 129 18.63 0.21 -17.28
C ASP A 129 17.27 0.18 -16.58
N VAL A 130 16.63 1.35 -16.42
CA VAL A 130 15.27 1.45 -15.89
C VAL A 130 14.35 2.06 -16.94
N VAL A 131 13.38 1.27 -17.38
CA VAL A 131 12.31 1.68 -18.30
C VAL A 131 11.02 1.83 -17.52
N VAL A 132 10.35 2.98 -17.67
CA VAL A 132 9.07 3.25 -17.00
C VAL A 132 7.97 3.45 -18.04
N ASN A 133 6.94 2.61 -17.97
CA ASN A 133 5.78 2.65 -18.87
C ASN A 133 4.56 3.22 -18.13
N GLY A 134 4.29 4.50 -18.36
CA GLY A 134 3.20 5.24 -17.71
C GLY A 134 3.56 5.68 -16.28
N GLY A 135 2.56 5.76 -15.41
CA GLY A 135 2.72 6.20 -14.03
C GLY A 135 2.63 7.72 -13.86
N ASN A 136 2.08 8.13 -12.72
CA ASN A 136 2.06 9.52 -12.27
C ASN A 136 2.97 9.67 -11.05
N PHE A 137 4.01 10.50 -11.14
CA PHE A 137 5.02 10.68 -10.09
C PHE A 137 4.81 12.01 -9.37
N VAL A 138 4.37 11.95 -8.12
CA VAL A 138 3.97 13.11 -7.33
C VAL A 138 4.89 13.27 -6.13
N ALA A 139 5.56 14.41 -6.03
CA ALA A 139 6.32 14.76 -4.85
C ALA A 139 5.82 16.09 -4.27
N LYS A 140 5.64 16.15 -2.95
CA LYS A 140 5.16 17.37 -2.26
C LYS A 140 5.92 17.60 -0.97
N ASN A 141 6.56 18.75 -0.87
CA ASN A 141 7.18 19.24 0.35
C ASN A 141 7.05 20.75 0.37
N GLU A 142 6.26 21.29 1.29
CA GLU A 142 6.05 22.73 1.38
C GLU A 142 7.20 23.42 2.14
N LYS A 143 7.99 22.66 2.90
CA LYS A 143 9.10 23.17 3.70
C LYS A 143 10.43 23.23 2.94
N SER A 144 10.64 22.36 1.96
CA SER A 144 11.91 22.20 1.24
C SER A 144 11.69 21.59 -0.15
N SER A 145 12.65 20.84 -0.67
CA SER A 145 12.62 20.24 -1.99
C SER A 145 11.66 19.06 -2.11
N ALA A 146 11.07 18.93 -3.31
CA ALA A 146 10.30 17.77 -3.74
C ALA A 146 10.76 17.38 -5.16
N THR A 147 11.03 16.08 -5.37
CA THR A 147 11.59 15.55 -6.62
C THR A 147 10.71 14.43 -7.14
N GLY A 148 10.33 14.47 -8.43
CA GLY A 148 9.60 13.37 -9.05
C GLY A 148 10.44 12.10 -9.11
N ILE A 149 11.52 12.13 -9.90
CA ILE A 149 12.44 11.00 -10.06
C ILE A 149 13.87 11.50 -9.82
N SER A 150 14.63 10.76 -9.00
CA SER A 150 16.05 10.98 -8.73
C SER A 150 16.86 9.83 -9.32
N LEU A 151 17.95 10.16 -10.04
CA LEU A 151 18.93 9.20 -10.55
C LEU A 151 20.21 9.39 -9.74
N GLU A 152 20.61 8.38 -8.96
CA GLU A 152 21.67 8.45 -7.95
C GLU A 152 22.86 7.53 -8.25
#